data_AF-A0A833DV94-F1
#
_entry.id   AF-A0A833DV94-F1
#
_cell.length_a   1.000
_cell.length_b   1.000
_cell.length_c   1.000
_cell.angle_alpha   90.00
_cell.angle_beta   90.00
_cell.angle_gamma   90.00
#
_symmetry.space_group_name_H-M   'P 1'
#
loop_
_entity.id
_entity.type
_entity.pdbx_description
1 polymer ?
#
loop_
_entity_poly.entity_id
_entity_poly.type
_entity_poly.pdbx_seq_one_letter_code
_entity_poly.pdbx_strand_id
1 'polypeptide(L)' 'MRKVDLLYLAMLFLVLLLHYIVPFTLLRECSGFELYTYWLLLAIAWIIVTGVYMEKRVR' A
#
# COMPACT_ATOMS: atom_id res chain seq x y z
N MET A 1 -7.63 -16.52 13.34
CA MET A 1 -6.71 -15.57 12.69
C MET A 1 -5.69 -15.11 13.70
N ARG A 2 -4.39 -15.12 13.35
CA ARG A 2 -3.35 -14.56 14.21
C ARG A 2 -3.45 -13.03 14.17
N LYS A 3 -2.95 -12.34 15.21
CA LYS A 3 -2.94 -10.86 15.23
C LYS A 3 -2.24 -10.27 13.99
N VAL A 4 -1.18 -10.93 13.52
CA VAL A 4 -0.44 -10.56 12.29
C VAL A 4 -1.30 -10.65 11.03
N ASP A 5 -2.25 -11.59 10.95
CA ASP A 5 -3.17 -11.71 9.81
C ASP A 5 -4.15 -10.54 9.79
N LEU A 6 -4.71 -10.16 10.95
CA LEU A 6 -5.60 -8.99 11.08
C LEU A 6 -4.87 -7.69 10.73
N LEU A 7 -3.63 -7.55 11.20
CA LEU A 7 -2.79 -6.38 10.92
C LEU A 7 -2.46 -6.27 9.43
N TYR A 8 -2.13 -7.39 8.79
CA TYR A 8 -1.91 -7.44 7.35
C TYR A 8 -3.16 -7.11 6.56
N LEU A 9 -4.32 -7.63 6.97
CA LEU A 9 -5.61 -7.37 6.30
C LEU A 9 -6.02 -5.90 6.43
N ALA A 10 -5.77 -5.27 7.58
CA ALA A 10 -5.97 -3.83 7.77
C ALA A 10 -5.02 -3.00 6.88
N MET A 11 -3.75 -3.39 6.76
CA MET A 11 -2.78 -2.71 5.88
C MET A 11 -3.13 -2.88 4.40
N LEU A 12 -3.59 -4.07 3.99
CA LEU A 12 -4.09 -4.32 2.63
C LEU A 12 -5.26 -3.38 2.31
N PHE A 13 -6.21 -3.26 3.23
CA PHE A 13 -7.36 -2.36 3.05
C PHE A 13 -6.93 -0.90 2.94
N LEU A 14 -5.98 -0.47 3.78
CA LEU A 14 -5.42 0.87 3.71
C LEU A 14 -4.73 1.14 2.36
N VAL A 15 -3.93 0.19 1.88
CA VAL A 15 -3.22 0.32 0.60
C VAL A 15 -4.20 0.38 -0.57
N LEU A 16 -5.27 -0.42 -0.55
CA LEU A 16 -6.37 -0.35 -1.51
C LEU A 16 -7.04 1.03 -1.49
N LEU A 17 -7.37 1.55 -0.30
CA LEU A 17 -7.95 2.88 -0.17
C LEU A 17 -7.01 3.94 -0.77
N LEU A 18 -5.72 3.89 -0.45
CA LEU A 18 -4.74 4.83 -1.00
C LEU A 18 -4.68 4.73 -2.53
N HIS A 19 -4.67 3.50 -3.07
CA HIS A 19 -4.65 3.19 -4.51
C HIS A 19 -5.75 3.93 -5.29
N TYR A 20 -6.92 4.14 -4.70
CA TYR A 20 -8.06 4.78 -5.38
C TYR A 20 -8.34 6.19 -4.89
N ILE A 21 -8.11 6.51 -3.62
CA ILE A 21 -8.43 7.83 -3.10
C ILE A 21 -7.41 8.83 -3.62
N VAL A 22 -6.11 8.57 -3.45
CA VAL A 22 -5.08 9.60 -3.71
C VAL A 22 -4.99 9.96 -5.21
N PRO A 23 -4.97 9.00 -6.15
CA PRO A 23 -4.92 9.34 -7.58
C PRO A 23 -6.15 10.12 -8.05
N PHE A 24 -7.34 9.74 -7.57
CA PHE A 24 -8.60 10.29 -8.08
C PHE A 24 -9.08 11.54 -7.33
N THR A 25 -8.47 11.88 -6.19
CA THR A 25 -8.81 13.09 -5.41
C THR A 25 -7.68 14.11 -5.40
N LEU A 26 -6.47 13.72 -4.99
CA LEU A 26 -5.34 14.63 -4.77
C LEU A 26 -4.50 14.82 -6.03
N LEU A 27 -4.24 13.74 -6.76
CA LEU A 27 -3.42 13.75 -7.97
C LEU A 27 -4.26 13.76 -9.25
N ARG A 28 -5.55 14.11 -9.14
CA ARG A 28 -6.49 14.04 -10.27
C ARG A 28 -6.05 14.87 -11.47
N GLU A 29 -5.48 16.05 -11.21
CA GLU A 29 -4.98 16.97 -12.23
C GLU A 29 -3.48 16.78 -12.52
N CYS A 30 -2.83 15.84 -11.83
CA CYS A 30 -1.42 15.54 -12.02
C CYS A 30 -1.27 14.42 -13.06
N SER A 31 -0.86 14.79 -14.27
CA SER A 31 -0.68 13.84 -15.38
C SER A 31 0.76 13.34 -15.56
N GLY A 32 1.69 13.80 -14.73
CA GLY A 32 3.13 13.67 -14.97
C GLY A 32 3.89 12.86 -13.91
N PHE A 33 5.04 13.40 -13.51
CA PHE A 33 6.00 12.74 -12.63
C PHE A 33 5.42 12.43 -11.25
N GLU A 34 4.51 13.27 -10.74
CA GLU A 34 3.89 13.13 -9.41
C GLU A 34 3.10 11.84 -9.30
N LEU A 35 2.34 11.50 -10.34
CA LEU A 35 1.56 10.27 -10.38
C LEU A 35 2.48 9.05 -10.40
N TYR A 36 3.55 9.10 -11.19
CA TYR A 36 4.54 8.01 -11.24
C TYR A 36 5.26 7.82 -9.92
N THR A 37 5.74 8.91 -9.29
CA THR A 37 6.38 8.86 -7.97
C THR A 37 5.42 8.32 -6.92
N TYR A 38 4.15 8.73 -6.95
CA TYR A 38 3.13 8.21 -6.04
C TYR A 38 2.96 6.69 -6.18
N TRP A 39 2.77 6.19 -7.41
CA TRP A 39 2.63 4.75 -7.67
C TRP A 39 3.87 3.97 -7.25
N LEU A 40 5.07 4.51 -7.50
CA LEU A 40 6.34 3.91 -7.10
C LEU A 40 6.43 3.77 -5.57
N LEU A 41 6.14 4.85 -4.83
CA LEU A 41 6.17 4.85 -3.37
C LEU A 41 5.13 3.88 -2.79
N LEU A 42 3.93 3.84 -3.36
CA LEU A 42 2.87 2.94 -2.93
C LEU A 42 3.27 1.47 -3.16
N ALA A 43 3.90 1.16 -4.29
CA ALA A 43 4.42 -0.18 -4.58
C ALA A 43 5.54 -0.59 -3.60
N ILE A 44 6.49 0.31 -3.31
CA ILE A 44 7.55 0.07 -2.33
C ILE A 44 6.96 -0.20 -0.94
N ALA A 45 6.00 0.62 -0.49
CA ALA A 45 5.32 0.43 0.78
C ALA A 45 4.63 -0.95 0.82
N TRP A 46 3.98 -1.36 -0.27
CA TRP A 46 3.33 -2.66 -0.38
C TRP A 46 4.31 -3.84 -0.29
N ILE A 47 5.46 -3.75 -0.95
CA ILE A 47 6.53 -4.75 -0.88
C ILE A 47 7.03 -4.88 0.57
N ILE A 48 7.27 -3.77 1.27
CA ILE A 48 7.73 -3.77 2.66
C ILE A 48 6.70 -4.44 3.58
N VAL A 49 5.43 -4.03 3.49
CA VAL A 49 4.34 -4.61 4.31
C VAL A 49 4.23 -6.11 4.08
N THR A 50 4.27 -6.55 2.82
CA THR A 50 4.19 -7.97 2.46
C THR A 50 5.41 -8.74 2.94
N GLY A 51 6.62 -8.19 2.78
CA GLY A 51 7.86 -8.79 3.26
C GLY A 51 7.86 -9.00 4.77
N VAL A 52 7.49 -7.97 5.54
CA VAL A 52 7.39 -8.06 7.01
C VAL A 52 6.31 -9.07 7.44
N TYR A 53 5.17 -9.12 6.75
CA TYR A 53 4.15 -10.13 7.04
C TYR A 53 4.66 -11.54 6.79
N MET A 54 5.34 -11.78 5.67
CA MET A 54 5.91 -13.09 5.34
C MET A 54 6.95 -13.52 6.37
N GLU A 55 7.87 -12.63 6.75
CA GLU A 55 8.86 -12.90 7.79
C GLU A 55 8.21 -13.29 9.13
N LYS A 56 7.22 -12.52 9.58
CA LYS A 56 6.47 -12.78 10.83
C LYS A 56 5.52 -13.97 10.78
N ARG A 57 5.21 -14.49 9.59
CA ARG A 57 4.34 -15.65 9.42
C ARG A 57 5.15 -16.95 9.34
N VAL A 58 6.33 -16.87 8.72
CA VAL A 58 7.28 -17.98 8.57
C VAL A 58 8.01 -18.27 9.88
N ARG A 59 8.38 -17.22 10.62
CA ARG A 59 9.00 -17.32 11.95
C ARG A 59 7.94 -17.40 13.06
#